data_AF-A0A543AYC3-F1
#
_entry.id   AF-A0A543AYC3-F1
#
_cell.length_a   1.000
_cell.length_b   1.000
_cell.length_c   1.000
_cell.angle_alpha   90.00
_cell.angle_beta   90.00
_cell.angle_gamma   90.00
#
_symmetry.space_group_name_H-M   'P 1'
#
loop_
_entity.id
_entity.type
_entity.pdbx_description
1 polymer ?
#
loop_
_entity_poly.entity_id
_entity_poly.type
_entity_poly.pdbx_seq_one_letter_code
_entity_poly.pdbx_strand_id
1 'polypeptide(L)'
;MNPRATVGDVDWIDVYGEARICGHQVRKTDLLTMERAGDRRPDGHLTGQAKERIARELTGRLRDREAQALAAWNAQGPPGTWRHCEG
;
A
#
# COMPACT_ATOMS: atom_id res chain seq x y z
N MET A 1 -1.61 11.49 6.73
CA MET A 1 -0.36 10.69 6.74
C MET A 1 0.00 10.45 5.28
N ASN A 2 1.28 10.40 4.88
CA ASN A 2 1.62 10.10 3.47
C ASN A 2 2.17 8.67 3.43
N PRO A 3 1.43 7.72 2.84
CA PRO A 3 1.78 6.32 2.93
C PRO A 3 3.05 6.07 2.14
N ARG A 4 3.98 5.36 2.76
CA ARG A 4 5.29 5.05 2.18
C ARG A 4 5.71 3.65 2.61
N ALA A 5 5.94 2.80 1.62
CA ALA A 5 6.58 1.52 1.83
C ALA A 5 8.11 1.67 1.79
N THR A 6 8.78 0.91 2.63
CA THR A 6 10.25 0.83 2.71
C THR A 6 10.76 -0.51 2.20
N VAL A 7 12.07 -0.59 1.98
CA VAL A 7 12.74 -1.88 1.69
C VAL A 7 12.51 -2.88 2.82
N GLY A 8 12.48 -2.41 4.08
CA GLY A 8 12.20 -3.27 5.24
C GLY A 8 10.79 -3.85 5.23
N ASP A 9 9.79 -3.06 4.81
CA ASP A 9 8.42 -3.57 4.66
C ASP A 9 8.35 -4.66 3.58
N VAL A 10 9.02 -4.44 2.45
CA VAL A 10 9.06 -5.43 1.35
C VAL A 10 9.79 -6.70 1.78
N ASP A 11 10.91 -6.57 2.50
CA ASP A 11 11.66 -7.70 3.04
C ASP A 11 10.82 -8.50 4.03
N TRP A 12 10.15 -7.80 4.95
CA TRP A 12 9.26 -8.41 5.93
C TRP A 12 8.13 -9.18 5.25
N ILE A 13 7.46 -8.57 4.26
CA ILE A 13 6.37 -9.23 3.52
C ILE A 13 6.88 -10.43 2.72
N ASP A 14 8.06 -10.36 2.11
CA ASP A 14 8.63 -11.49 1.36
C ASP A 14 8.95 -12.68 2.30
N VAL A 15 9.44 -12.41 3.51
CA VAL A 15 9.77 -13.46 4.49
C VAL A 15 8.55 -13.99 5.24
N TYR A 16 7.70 -13.09 5.75
CA TYR A 16 6.63 -13.42 6.70
C TYR A 16 5.23 -13.41 6.09
N GLY A 17 5.09 -13.02 4.83
CA GLY A 17 3.85 -13.15 4.07
C GLY A 17 2.95 -11.92 4.07
N GLU A 18 3.04 -11.03 5.07
CA GLU A 18 2.26 -9.78 5.10
C GLU A 18 2.81 -8.74 6.08
N ALA A 19 2.40 -7.49 5.89
CA ALA A 19 2.64 -6.38 6.80
C ALA A 19 1.48 -5.36 6.73
N ARG A 20 1.38 -4.51 7.76
CA ARG A 20 0.51 -3.33 7.76
C ARG A 20 1.35 -2.07 7.51
N ILE A 21 1.07 -1.38 6.41
CA ILE A 21 1.72 -0.12 6.05
C ILE A 21 0.67 0.98 6.06
N CYS A 22 0.80 1.95 6.97
CA CYS A 22 -0.16 3.05 7.13
C CYS A 22 -1.63 2.58 7.25
N GLY A 23 -1.86 1.48 7.97
CA GLY A 23 -3.20 0.88 8.15
C GLY A 23 -3.66 -0.03 7.01
N HIS A 24 -2.98 -0.03 5.86
CA HIS A 24 -3.26 -0.93 4.74
C HIS A 24 -2.56 -2.27 4.94
N GLN A 25 -3.31 -3.37 4.85
CA GLN A 25 -2.73 -4.71 4.78
C GLN A 25 -2.14 -4.92 3.38
N VAL A 26 -0.87 -5.34 3.34
CA VAL A 26 -0.17 -5.72 2.11
C VAL A 26 0.33 -7.15 2.28
N ARG A 27 0.01 -8.00 1.32
CA ARG A 27 0.35 -9.43 1.34
C ARG A 27 1.45 -9.74 0.34
N LYS A 28 2.13 -10.86 0.52
CA LYS A 28 3.14 -11.37 -0.39
C LYS A 28 2.60 -11.57 -1.80
N THR A 29 1.32 -11.92 -1.94
CA THR A 29 0.65 -11.99 -3.25
C THR A 29 0.63 -10.63 -3.96
N ASP A 30 0.52 -9.52 -3.24
CA ASP A 30 0.64 -8.18 -3.85
C ASP A 30 2.05 -7.96 -4.39
N LEU A 31 3.09 -8.38 -3.64
CA LEU A 31 4.48 -8.30 -4.10
C LEU A 31 4.72 -9.13 -5.36
N LEU A 32 4.20 -10.36 -5.42
CA LEU A 32 4.34 -11.25 -6.57
C LEU A 32 3.82 -10.59 -7.86
N THR A 33 2.77 -9.77 -7.80
CA THR A 33 2.29 -9.02 -8.97
C THR A 33 3.22 -7.91 -9.47
N MET A 34 4.15 -7.47 -8.62
CA MET A 34 5.12 -6.40 -8.90
C MET A 34 6.50 -6.95 -9.25
N GLU A 35 6.73 -8.26 -9.09
CA GLU A 35 7.98 -8.92 -9.42
C GLU A 35 8.20 -9.05 -10.92
N ARG A 36 9.47 -9.09 -11.31
CA ARG A 36 9.96 -9.25 -12.68
C ARG A 36 10.90 -10.45 -12.74
N ALA A 37 11.08 -10.99 -13.93
CA ALA A 37 12.09 -12.00 -14.17
C ALA A 37 13.47 -11.49 -13.72
N GLY A 38 14.17 -12.26 -12.89
CA GLY A 38 15.48 -11.91 -12.34
C GLY A 38 15.47 -11.11 -11.03
N ASP A 39 14.29 -10.76 -10.48
CA ASP A 39 14.22 -10.04 -9.21
C ASP A 39 14.59 -10.91 -8.00
N ARG A 40 14.47 -12.23 -8.13
CA ARG A 40 14.80 -13.19 -7.08
C ARG A 40 16.21 -13.75 -7.25
N ARG A 41 16.90 -13.88 -6.13
CA ARG A 41 18.19 -14.57 -6.00
C ARG A 41 17.96 -16.10 -6.02
N PRO A 42 19.03 -16.90 -6.19
CA PRO A 42 18.93 -18.37 -6.12
C PRO A 42 18.38 -18.91 -4.79
N ASP A 43 18.55 -18.18 -3.69
CA ASP A 43 17.98 -18.51 -2.37
C ASP A 43 16.48 -18.19 -2.25
N GLY A 44 15.86 -17.69 -3.32
CA GLY A 44 14.45 -17.34 -3.39
C GLY A 44 14.11 -15.96 -2.84
N HIS A 45 15.04 -15.23 -2.22
CA HIS A 45 14.77 -13.88 -1.71
C HIS A 45 14.90 -12.82 -2.80
N LEU A 46 14.18 -11.70 -2.62
CA LEU A 46 14.32 -10.54 -3.51
C LEU A 46 15.73 -9.92 -3.43
N THR A 47 16.24 -9.47 -4.58
CA THR A 47 17.46 -8.65 -4.65
C THR A 47 17.22 -7.27 -4.03
N GLY A 48 18.28 -6.59 -3.60
CA GLY A 48 18.17 -5.22 -3.07
C GLY A 48 17.51 -4.24 -4.06
N GLN A 49 17.90 -4.32 -5.34
CA GLN A 49 17.32 -3.50 -6.40
C GLN A 49 15.83 -3.79 -6.60
N ALA A 50 15.42 -5.06 -6.56
CA ALA A 50 14.02 -5.44 -6.63
C ALA A 50 13.23 -4.88 -5.45
N LYS A 51 13.75 -5.01 -4.22
CA LYS A 51 13.10 -4.48 -3.02
C LYS A 51 12.86 -2.98 -3.10
N GLU A 52 13.87 -2.22 -3.54
CA GLU A 52 13.73 -0.77 -3.70
C GLU A 52 12.69 -0.39 -4.75
N ARG A 53 12.70 -1.08 -5.90
CA ARG A 53 11.74 -0.84 -6.98
C ARG A 53 10.32 -1.16 -6.52
N ILE A 54 10.11 -2.32 -5.89
CA ILE A 54 8.83 -2.76 -5.36
C ILE A 54 8.35 -1.80 -4.26
N ALA A 55 9.22 -1.33 -3.37
CA ALA A 55 8.85 -0.34 -2.36
C ALA A 55 8.35 0.99 -2.97
N ARG A 56 8.98 1.45 -4.07
CA ARG A 56 8.53 2.63 -4.81
C ARG A 56 7.17 2.39 -5.47
N GLU A 57 6.99 1.26 -6.14
CA GLU A 57 5.72 0.91 -6.79
C GLU A 57 4.58 0.76 -5.78
N LEU A 58 4.83 0.06 -4.67
CA LEU A 58 3.89 -0.12 -3.57
C LEU A 58 3.49 1.22 -2.94
N THR A 59 4.46 2.13 -2.77
CA THR A 59 4.18 3.50 -2.31
C THR A 59 3.20 4.22 -3.24
N GLY A 60 3.38 4.09 -4.56
CA GLY A 60 2.43 4.64 -5.54
C GLY A 60 1.02 4.07 -5.36
N ARG A 61 0.91 2.73 -5.33
CA ARG A 61 -0.39 2.05 -5.14
C ARG A 61 -1.09 2.43 -3.84
N LEU A 62 -0.34 2.60 -2.74
CA LEU A 62 -0.91 3.02 -1.46
C LEU A 62 -1.45 4.45 -1.51
N ARG A 63 -0.70 5.37 -2.14
CA ARG A 63 -1.16 6.75 -2.35
C ARG A 63 -2.41 6.82 -3.21
N ASP A 64 -2.47 6.02 -4.28
CA ASP A 64 -3.64 5.98 -5.15
C ASP A 64 -4.87 5.46 -4.41
N ARG A 65 -4.71 4.44 -3.55
CA ARG A 65 -5.79 3.93 -2.69
C ARG A 65 -6.28 4.98 -1.69
N GLU A 66 -5.37 5.69 -1.03
CA GLU A 66 -5.77 6.79 -0.13
C GLU A 66 -6.49 7.92 -0.88
N ALA A 67 -5.98 8.32 -2.05
CA ALA A 67 -6.60 9.35 -2.86
C ALA A 67 -8.02 8.94 -3.31
N GLN A 68 -8.21 7.68 -3.71
CA GLN A 68 -9.52 7.14 -4.06
C GLN A 68 -10.46 7.09 -2.86
N ALA A 69 -9.98 6.67 -1.69
CA ALA A 69 -10.78 6.65 -0.46
C ALA A 69 -11.22 8.07 -0.06
N LEU A 70 -10.32 9.05 -0.15
CA LEU A 70 -10.63 10.45 0.10
C LEU A 70 -11.63 11.01 -0.91
N ALA A 71 -11.46 10.72 -2.20
CA ALA A 71 -12.41 11.13 -3.24
C ALA A 71 -13.80 10.51 -3.02
N ALA A 72 -13.86 9.22 -2.66
CA ALA A 72 -15.10 8.53 -2.35
C ALA A 72 -15.79 9.10 -1.10
N TRP A 73 -15.03 9.48 -0.08
CA TRP A 73 -15.54 10.17 1.10
C TRP A 73 -16.17 11.53 0.74
N ASN A 74 -15.45 12.33 -0.05
CA ASN A 74 -15.95 13.64 -0.49
C ASN A 74 -17.19 13.53 -1.41
N ALA A 75 -17.25 12.49 -2.25
CA ALA A 75 -18.38 12.25 -3.15
C ALA A 75 -19.67 11.82 -2.43
N GLN A 76 -19.56 11.18 -1.26
CA GLN A 76 -20.73 10.77 -0.47
C GLN A 76 -21.43 11.95 0.22
N GLY A 77 -20.84 13.15 0.19
CA GLY A 77 -21.28 14.29 0.99
C GLY A 77 -21.03 14.06 2.49
N PRO A 78 -21.08 15.11 3.33
CA PRO A 78 -20.92 14.93 4.77
C PRO A 78 -21.98 13.93 5.29
N PRO A 79 -21.62 12.96 6.15
CA PRO A 79 -22.57 12.04 6.76
C PRO A 79 -23.48 12.85 7.68
N GLY A 80 -24.66 13.20 7.18
CA GLY A 80 -25.69 13.93 7.92
C GLY A 80 -26.01 15.28 7.30
N THR A 81 -27.27 15.42 6.88
CA THR A 81 -27.92 16.73 6.82
C THR A 81 -27.79 17.38 8.19
N TRP A 82 -26.97 18.44 8.29
CA TRP A 82 -27.10 19.40 9.37
C TRP A 82 -28.51 20.00 9.27
N ARG A 83 -29.44 19.48 10.05
CA ARG A 83 -30.63 20.27 10.39
C ARG A 83 -30.15 21.28 11.42
N HIS A 84 -30.17 22.56 11.06
CA HIS A 84 -30.31 23.58 12.09
C HIS A 84 -31.56 23.20 12.88
N CYS A 85 -31.39 22.91 14.17
CA CYS A 85 -32.50 22.98 15.10
C CYS A 85 -32.85 24.47 15.23
N GLU A 86 -33.55 25.03 14.24
CA GLU A 86 -34.39 26.19 14.52
C GLU A 86 -35.67 25.65 15.16
N GLY A 87 -35.78 25.93 16.45
CA GLY A 87 -36.85 25.52 17.35
C GLY A 87 -36.39 25.70 18.78
#